data_AF-A0A7L1CRN6-F1
#
_entry.id   AF-A0A7L1CRN6-F1
#
_cell.length_a   1.000
_cell.length_b   1.000
_cell.length_c   1.000
_cell.angle_alpha   90.00
_cell.angle_beta   90.00
_cell.angle_gamma   90.00
#
_symmetry.space_group_name_H-M   'P 1'
#
loop_
_entity.id
_entity.type
_entity.pdbx_description
1 polymer ?
#
loop_
_entity_poly.entity_id
_entity_poly.type
_entity_poly.pdbx_seq_one_letter_code
_entity_poly.pdbx_strand_id
1 'polypeptide(L)'
;QGQDPGERQAGSNMHQLQGNKQYSTEKSGTLLKKSNGLRKVWQNRKCTISNGYLTISHSMLPTSQADLLTCQVKPNMDNKKCFDLVSYSRTFCFQAKDEQDCVVWVSVLSNSKEEALNVTFSKPQGGGESSQEELTRAITEVRGMPGNEGCCDCSAPDPSWLSVNLGILICSECSRIHREMGVHLSHIHLLSLDRLTTSELLLARNIGNSGFNDIMEANLHDFSQKPTVHSDMVVRKNFIVSKYVEKKYAKRSPAVQCSILPGAVKDKDIFSLLQAYAENVDLSEPVLASLQEPGETILHLAVLLSDQTSLHIVDFLVQNSRSLVPQTMEGNTPLHYCCSQNKPKCVRLLLKAKANITITNKAGETALDVARKMRHPLCEKLLLQAQSNQFNPDIHVEYKWWLGQDDIFESDEDLDEKVRS
;
A
#
# COMPACT_ATOMS: atom_id res chain seq x y z
N GLN A 1 61.33 11.78 17.16
CA GLN A 1 60.06 11.24 17.67
C GLN A 1 58.99 11.92 16.84
N GLY A 2 58.50 11.40 15.72
CA GLY A 2 58.12 10.03 15.39
C GLY A 2 56.59 9.98 15.35
N GLN A 3 55.98 10.12 14.16
CA GLN A 3 54.74 9.42 13.74
C GLN A 3 54.31 9.79 12.31
N ASP A 4 53.77 8.75 11.65
CA ASP A 4 53.41 8.46 10.25
C ASP A 4 52.70 9.48 9.35
N PRO A 5 52.83 9.33 8.00
CA PRO A 5 52.00 9.98 6.99
C PRO A 5 50.79 9.09 6.61
N GLY A 6 49.61 9.41 7.15
CA GLY A 6 48.35 8.74 6.83
C GLY A 6 47.57 9.39 5.69
N GLU A 7 47.47 8.68 4.57
CA GLU A 7 46.31 8.59 3.68
C GLU A 7 45.67 9.89 3.16
N ARG A 8 46.18 10.37 2.01
CA ARG A 8 45.36 11.14 1.07
C ARG A 8 44.28 10.22 0.49
N GLN A 9 43.04 10.39 0.96
CA GLN A 9 41.85 9.88 0.30
C GLN A 9 41.83 10.33 -1.16
N ALA A 10 42.19 9.43 -2.07
CA ALA A 10 41.87 9.54 -3.47
C ALA A 10 40.35 9.36 -3.59
N GLY A 11 39.62 10.48 -3.63
CA GLY A 11 38.23 10.52 -4.04
C GLY A 11 38.10 9.89 -5.43
N SER A 12 37.67 8.64 -5.47
CA SER A 12 37.32 7.98 -6.72
C SER A 12 36.00 8.57 -7.18
N ASN A 13 36.11 9.58 -8.06
CA ASN A 13 34.99 10.11 -8.84
C ASN A 13 34.20 8.93 -9.40
N MET A 14 32.97 8.78 -8.92
CA MET A 14 32.01 7.78 -9.35
C MET A 14 31.43 8.19 -10.71
N HIS A 15 32.28 8.30 -11.73
CA HIS A 15 31.84 8.43 -13.11
C HIS A 15 31.44 7.04 -13.61
N GLN A 16 30.14 6.76 -13.54
CA GLN A 16 29.54 5.71 -14.35
C GLN A 16 29.82 6.04 -15.83
N LEU A 17 30.35 5.07 -16.59
CA LEU A 17 30.62 5.25 -18.03
C LEU A 17 29.29 5.51 -18.76
N GLN A 18 29.02 6.77 -19.11
CA GLN A 18 27.94 7.14 -20.01
C GLN A 18 28.24 6.56 -21.39
N GLY A 19 27.30 5.80 -21.94
CA GLY A 19 27.46 5.26 -23.29
C GLY A 19 27.38 6.37 -24.33
N ASN A 20 27.96 6.15 -25.51
CA ASN A 20 27.86 7.12 -26.58
C ASN A 20 26.43 7.11 -27.16
N LYS A 21 25.73 8.25 -27.04
CA LYS A 21 24.33 8.46 -27.48
C LYS A 21 24.09 8.25 -28.99
N GLN A 22 25.13 8.14 -29.80
CA GLN A 22 25.02 7.84 -31.23
C GLN A 22 24.67 6.37 -31.52
N TYR A 23 24.80 5.48 -30.54
CA TYR A 23 24.51 4.05 -30.69
C TYR A 23 23.16 3.68 -30.05
N SER A 24 22.48 2.70 -30.64
CA SER A 24 21.18 2.18 -30.16
C SER A 24 21.27 1.55 -28.76
N THR A 25 20.12 1.25 -28.17
CA THR A 25 19.99 0.51 -26.90
C THR A 25 19.83 -1.00 -27.12
N GLU A 26 19.75 -1.42 -28.38
CA GLU A 26 19.67 -2.82 -28.78
C GLU A 26 20.77 -3.19 -29.78
N LYS A 27 21.31 -4.40 -29.66
CA LYS A 27 22.28 -4.96 -30.62
C LYS A 27 22.26 -6.48 -30.54
N SER A 28 22.33 -7.14 -31.69
CA SER A 28 22.49 -8.59 -31.80
C SER A 28 23.71 -8.92 -32.65
N GLY A 29 24.51 -9.89 -32.22
CA GLY A 29 25.72 -10.29 -32.93
C GLY A 29 26.47 -11.40 -32.23
N THR A 30 27.69 -11.67 -32.69
CA THR A 30 28.54 -12.73 -32.13
C THR A 30 29.69 -12.12 -31.34
N LEU A 31 29.89 -12.58 -30.10
CA LEU A 31 31.04 -12.26 -29.27
C LEU A 31 31.79 -13.54 -28.90
N LEU A 32 33.11 -13.45 -28.79
CA LEU A 32 33.91 -14.52 -28.19
C LEU A 32 33.79 -14.39 -26.67
N LYS A 33 33.26 -15.41 -26.01
CA LYS A 33 33.17 -15.49 -24.55
C LYS A 33 34.24 -16.43 -24.01
N LYS A 34 34.98 -16.01 -22.98
CA LYS A 34 35.96 -16.85 -22.30
C LYS A 34 35.27 -17.87 -21.37
N SER A 35 35.71 -19.13 -21.37
CA SER A 35 35.22 -20.15 -20.44
C SER A 35 35.76 -19.94 -19.02
N ASN A 36 34.96 -20.32 -18.01
CA ASN A 36 35.31 -20.24 -16.58
C ASN A 36 36.01 -21.52 -16.04
N GLY A 37 36.35 -22.48 -16.90
CA GLY A 37 36.96 -23.76 -16.52
C GLY A 37 38.48 -23.73 -16.42
N LEU A 38 39.08 -24.87 -16.01
CA LEU A 38 40.54 -25.06 -15.85
C LEU A 38 41.36 -24.70 -17.10
N ARG A 39 40.78 -24.88 -18.31
CA ARG A 39 41.32 -24.35 -19.56
C ARG A 39 40.47 -23.16 -20.01
N LYS A 40 41.10 -21.97 -20.03
CA LYS A 40 40.49 -20.72 -20.49
C LYS A 40 40.49 -20.70 -22.02
N VAL A 41 39.36 -21.01 -22.63
CA VAL A 41 39.17 -21.07 -24.09
C VAL A 41 38.13 -20.04 -24.51
N TRP A 42 38.36 -19.37 -25.64
CA TRP A 42 37.41 -18.45 -26.24
C TRP A 42 36.44 -19.20 -27.14
N GLN A 43 35.14 -18.93 -26.98
CA GLN A 43 34.08 -19.60 -27.75
C GLN A 43 33.10 -18.57 -28.31
N ASN A 44 32.69 -18.75 -29.57
CA ASN A 44 31.68 -17.88 -30.19
C ASN A 44 30.32 -18.07 -29.52
N ARG A 45 29.71 -16.95 -29.13
CA ARG A 45 28.37 -16.89 -28.53
C ARG A 45 27.54 -15.84 -29.26
N LYS A 46 26.31 -16.21 -29.61
CA LYS A 46 25.33 -15.23 -30.08
C LYS A 46 24.86 -14.44 -28.86
N CYS A 47 25.06 -13.14 -28.90
CA CYS A 47 24.74 -12.21 -27.84
C CYS A 47 23.68 -11.23 -28.36
N THR A 48 22.64 -11.00 -27.58
CA THR A 48 21.55 -10.07 -27.92
C THR A 48 21.26 -9.19 -26.73
N ILE A 49 21.34 -7.88 -26.93
CA ILE A 49 20.97 -6.85 -25.97
C ILE A 49 19.62 -6.30 -26.39
N SER A 50 18.66 -6.38 -25.49
CA SER A 50 17.29 -5.89 -25.68
C SER A 50 16.61 -5.73 -24.32
N ASN A 51 15.81 -4.68 -24.14
CA ASN A 51 15.00 -4.46 -22.93
C ASN A 51 15.79 -4.49 -21.60
N GLY A 52 17.03 -3.98 -21.57
CA GLY A 52 17.85 -3.98 -20.36
C GLY A 52 18.49 -5.34 -19.99
N TYR A 53 18.38 -6.35 -20.85
CA TYR A 53 18.99 -7.66 -20.65
C TYR A 53 20.01 -7.99 -21.74
N LEU A 54 21.10 -8.64 -21.35
CA LEU A 54 22.01 -9.34 -22.27
C LEU A 54 21.70 -10.85 -22.25
N THR A 55 21.26 -11.37 -23.39
CA THR A 55 21.05 -12.80 -23.61
C THR A 55 22.24 -13.42 -24.34
N ILE A 56 22.76 -14.53 -23.81
CA ILE A 56 23.93 -15.28 -24.32
C ILE A 56 23.49 -16.70 -24.69
N SER A 57 23.42 -16.98 -25.99
CA SER A 57 22.93 -18.27 -26.51
C SER A 57 24.06 -19.20 -26.92
N HIS A 58 23.93 -20.47 -26.54
CA HIS A 58 24.71 -21.60 -27.00
C HIS A 58 23.83 -22.35 -28.00
N SER A 59 24.10 -22.22 -29.30
CA SER A 59 23.23 -22.76 -30.37
C SER A 59 21.81 -22.17 -30.33
N MET A 60 20.78 -22.90 -30.79
CA MET A 60 19.40 -22.39 -30.99
C MET A 60 18.61 -22.15 -29.69
N LEU A 61 19.22 -22.32 -28.50
CA LEU A 61 18.58 -22.13 -27.21
C LEU A 61 19.32 -21.06 -26.37
N PRO A 62 18.60 -20.12 -25.73
CA PRO A 62 19.21 -19.16 -24.81
C PRO A 62 19.70 -19.88 -23.55
N THR A 63 21.01 -19.80 -23.28
CA THR A 63 21.65 -20.55 -22.18
C THR A 63 21.94 -19.70 -20.95
N SER A 64 21.97 -18.38 -21.07
CA SER A 64 22.23 -17.47 -19.94
C SER A 64 21.73 -16.07 -20.26
N GLN A 65 21.11 -15.40 -19.28
CA GLN A 65 20.65 -14.02 -19.37
C GLN A 65 21.24 -13.23 -18.20
N ALA A 66 21.65 -11.99 -18.45
CA ALA A 66 22.18 -11.08 -17.45
C ALA A 66 21.37 -9.77 -17.46
N ASP A 67 20.89 -9.36 -16.28
CA ASP A 67 20.22 -8.08 -16.07
C ASP A 67 21.25 -6.95 -15.99
N LEU A 68 21.21 -6.03 -16.95
CA LEU A 68 22.20 -4.96 -17.08
C LEU A 68 22.12 -3.93 -15.96
N LEU A 69 20.98 -3.78 -15.28
CA LEU A 69 20.84 -2.89 -14.11
C LEU A 69 21.79 -3.31 -12.99
N THR A 70 21.93 -4.62 -12.82
CA THR A 70 22.79 -5.24 -11.79
C THR A 70 24.24 -5.44 -12.23
N CYS A 71 24.56 -5.14 -13.50
CA CYS A 71 25.87 -5.38 -14.07
C CYS A 71 26.70 -4.10 -14.20
N GLN A 72 28.02 -4.25 -14.10
CA GLN A 72 29.01 -3.23 -14.42
C GLN A 72 29.78 -3.64 -15.67
N VAL A 73 29.78 -2.77 -16.68
CA VAL A 73 30.58 -2.94 -17.91
C VAL A 73 31.96 -2.35 -17.67
N LYS A 74 33.02 -3.15 -17.85
CA LYS A 74 34.42 -2.74 -17.69
C LYS A 74 35.21 -3.02 -18.96
N PRO A 75 35.51 -2.00 -19.79
CA PRO A 75 36.44 -2.15 -20.90
C PRO A 75 37.82 -2.56 -20.40
N ASN A 76 38.52 -3.42 -21.13
CA ASN A 76 39.88 -3.81 -20.79
C ASN A 76 40.89 -2.76 -21.30
N MET A 77 41.72 -2.23 -20.41
CA MET A 77 42.68 -1.15 -20.73
C MET A 77 43.85 -1.63 -21.60
N ASP A 78 44.25 -2.89 -21.46
CA ASP A 78 45.41 -3.46 -22.16
C ASP A 78 45.02 -4.07 -23.50
N ASN A 79 43.85 -4.70 -23.58
CA ASN A 79 43.31 -5.27 -24.82
C ASN A 79 41.99 -4.59 -25.17
N LYS A 80 42.07 -3.58 -26.03
CA LYS A 80 40.93 -2.77 -26.46
C LYS A 80 39.85 -3.52 -27.24
N LYS A 81 40.07 -4.79 -27.58
CA LYS A 81 39.04 -5.68 -28.17
C LYS A 81 38.23 -6.42 -27.11
N CYS A 82 38.60 -6.33 -25.84
CA CYS A 82 38.00 -7.09 -24.75
C CYS A 82 37.27 -6.19 -23.75
N PHE A 83 36.21 -6.71 -23.16
CA PHE A 83 35.51 -6.08 -22.05
C PHE A 83 34.90 -7.14 -21.13
N ASP A 84 34.73 -6.78 -19.87
CA ASP A 84 34.12 -7.62 -18.86
C ASP A 84 32.73 -7.07 -18.49
N LEU A 85 31.76 -7.97 -18.36
CA LEU A 85 30.48 -7.70 -17.74
C LEU A 85 30.44 -8.36 -16.36
N VAL A 86 30.51 -7.55 -15.31
CA VAL A 86 30.58 -8.00 -13.93
C VAL A 86 29.20 -7.89 -13.29
N SER A 87 28.60 -9.01 -12.91
CA SER A 87 27.40 -9.06 -12.05
C SER A 87 27.80 -9.46 -10.63
N TYR A 88 26.87 -9.37 -9.67
CA TYR A 88 27.12 -9.76 -8.27
C TYR A 88 27.56 -11.23 -8.09
N SER A 89 27.14 -12.12 -8.99
CA SER A 89 27.40 -13.56 -8.88
C SER A 89 28.36 -14.11 -9.94
N ARG A 90 28.58 -13.39 -11.05
CA ARG A 90 29.34 -13.88 -12.21
C ARG A 90 30.02 -12.74 -12.98
N THR A 91 31.24 -12.99 -13.44
CA THR A 91 31.92 -12.13 -14.42
C THR A 91 31.96 -12.83 -15.77
N PHE A 92 31.57 -12.11 -16.82
CA PHE A 92 31.64 -12.57 -18.21
C PHE A 92 32.73 -11.79 -18.94
N CYS A 93 33.76 -12.48 -19.42
CA CYS A 93 34.79 -11.88 -20.26
C CYS A 93 34.46 -12.07 -21.74
N PHE A 94 34.35 -10.96 -22.48
CA PHE A 94 34.04 -10.95 -23.90
C PHE A 94 35.18 -10.34 -24.73
N GLN A 95 35.27 -10.80 -25.98
CA GLN A 95 36.14 -10.25 -27.01
C GLN A 95 35.32 -9.99 -28.28
N ALA A 96 35.40 -8.76 -28.79
CA ALA A 96 34.78 -8.33 -30.04
C ALA A 96 35.70 -8.60 -31.24
N LYS A 97 35.16 -8.45 -32.46
CA LYS A 97 35.91 -8.68 -33.71
C LYS A 97 37.10 -7.72 -33.88
N ASP A 98 36.89 -6.46 -33.51
CA ASP A 98 37.84 -5.37 -33.63
C ASP A 98 37.59 -4.31 -32.53
N GLU A 99 38.48 -3.32 -32.44
CA GLU A 99 38.40 -2.26 -31.43
C GLU A 99 37.13 -1.41 -31.59
N GLN A 100 36.72 -1.14 -32.83
CA GLN A 100 35.52 -0.34 -33.10
C GLN A 100 34.26 -1.07 -32.64
N ASP A 101 34.13 -2.36 -32.92
CA ASP A 101 32.99 -3.16 -32.47
C ASP A 101 32.97 -3.32 -30.95
N CYS A 102 34.13 -3.39 -30.30
CA CYS A 102 34.23 -3.37 -28.84
C CYS A 102 33.61 -2.09 -28.26
N VAL A 103 33.99 -0.92 -28.80
CA VAL A 103 33.43 0.39 -28.40
C VAL A 103 31.92 0.43 -28.61
N VAL A 104 31.43 -0.11 -29.74
CA VAL A 104 29.99 -0.21 -30.01
C VAL A 104 29.28 -1.10 -28.99
N TRP A 105 29.80 -2.29 -28.70
CA TRP A 105 29.20 -3.21 -27.72
C TRP A 105 29.14 -2.60 -26.32
N VAL A 106 30.23 -1.99 -25.85
CA VAL A 106 30.27 -1.31 -24.55
C VAL A 106 29.28 -0.16 -24.52
N SER A 107 29.20 0.65 -25.58
CA SER A 107 28.26 1.77 -25.66
C SER A 107 26.81 1.31 -25.63
N VAL A 108 26.45 0.28 -26.41
CA VAL A 108 25.08 -0.27 -26.42
C VAL A 108 24.72 -0.88 -25.07
N LEU A 109 25.65 -1.57 -24.38
CA LEU A 109 25.41 -2.10 -23.03
C LEU A 109 25.14 -0.98 -22.02
N SER A 110 25.94 0.10 -22.06
CA SER A 110 25.73 1.27 -21.21
C SER A 110 24.43 2.00 -21.55
N ASN A 111 24.12 2.20 -22.83
CA ASN A 111 22.89 2.86 -23.28
C ASN A 111 21.66 2.04 -22.91
N SER A 112 21.69 0.72 -23.11
CA SER A 112 20.59 -0.19 -22.73
C SER A 112 20.37 -0.22 -21.22
N LYS A 113 21.46 -0.15 -20.44
CA LYS A 113 21.37 0.00 -18.97
C LYS A 113 20.77 1.34 -18.58
N GLU A 114 21.20 2.44 -19.20
CA GLU A 114 20.68 3.78 -18.94
C GLU A 114 19.22 3.91 -19.36
N GLU A 115 18.83 3.32 -20.50
CA GLU A 115 17.43 3.23 -20.93
C GLU A 115 16.61 2.36 -19.96
N ALA A 116 17.12 1.22 -19.50
CA ALA A 116 16.43 0.41 -18.51
C ALA A 116 16.27 1.18 -17.18
N LEU A 117 17.30 1.89 -16.73
CA LEU A 117 17.21 2.80 -15.56
C LEU A 117 16.14 3.86 -15.83
N ASN A 118 16.21 4.55 -16.95
CA ASN A 118 15.26 5.58 -17.34
C ASN A 118 13.86 5.02 -17.59
N VAL A 119 13.64 3.76 -17.98
CA VAL A 119 12.30 3.17 -18.06
C VAL A 119 11.80 2.80 -16.66
N THR A 120 12.71 2.46 -15.74
CA THR A 120 12.39 2.25 -14.33
C THR A 120 12.03 3.58 -13.64
N PHE A 121 12.68 4.69 -14.02
CA PHE A 121 12.47 6.03 -13.46
C PHE A 121 11.48 6.92 -14.27
N SER A 122 11.29 6.64 -15.55
CA SER A 122 10.54 7.44 -16.53
C SER A 122 9.49 6.61 -17.25
N LYS A 123 8.72 5.80 -16.51
CA LYS A 123 7.33 5.52 -16.92
C LYS A 123 6.42 6.65 -16.39
N PRO A 124 6.11 7.68 -17.20
CA PRO A 124 4.88 8.43 -17.05
C PRO A 124 3.92 8.05 -18.19
N GLN A 125 2.80 7.42 -17.84
CA GLN A 125 1.44 7.90 -18.12
C GLN A 125 0.43 6.79 -17.79
N GLY A 126 -0.55 7.18 -16.97
CA GLY A 126 -1.35 6.34 -16.09
C GLY A 126 -1.04 6.75 -14.66
N GLY A 127 -1.57 7.90 -14.23
CA GLY A 127 -1.27 8.53 -12.95
C GLY A 127 -1.38 7.57 -11.77
N GLY A 128 -0.23 7.29 -11.15
CA GLY A 128 -0.08 6.52 -9.93
C GLY A 128 1.30 6.84 -9.40
N GLU A 129 1.35 7.54 -8.29
CA GLU A 129 2.58 7.80 -7.53
C GLU A 129 3.28 6.49 -7.20
N SER A 130 4.60 6.51 -7.00
CA SER A 130 5.26 5.34 -6.41
C SER A 130 4.53 5.01 -5.11
N SER A 131 4.17 3.74 -4.90
CA SER A 131 3.44 3.29 -3.69
C SER A 131 4.06 3.80 -2.37
N GLN A 132 5.37 4.07 -2.38
CA GLN A 132 6.10 4.64 -1.26
C GLN A 132 5.94 6.17 -1.14
N GLU A 133 5.85 6.90 -2.24
CA GLU A 133 5.54 8.34 -2.26
C GLU A 133 4.10 8.58 -1.84
N GLU A 134 3.15 7.80 -2.38
CA GLU A 134 1.74 7.83 -1.97
C GLU A 134 1.60 7.51 -0.48
N LEU A 135 2.32 6.50 0.02
CA LEU A 135 2.32 6.17 1.44
C LEU A 135 2.93 7.29 2.30
N THR A 136 4.04 7.90 1.85
CA THR A 136 4.68 9.02 2.56
C THR A 136 3.73 10.21 2.67
N ARG A 137 3.00 10.51 1.59
CA ARG A 137 2.00 11.56 1.58
C ARG A 137 0.82 11.21 2.48
N ALA A 138 0.28 10.00 2.37
CA ALA A 138 -0.84 9.56 3.21
C ALA A 138 -0.49 9.63 4.70
N ILE A 139 0.74 9.25 5.10
CA ILE A 139 1.21 9.42 6.49
C ILE A 139 1.25 10.90 6.89
N THR A 140 1.72 11.77 6.00
CA THR A 140 1.79 13.22 6.25
C THR A 140 0.40 13.82 6.44
N GLU A 141 -0.56 13.45 5.60
CA GLU A 141 -1.96 13.86 5.73
C GLU A 141 -2.58 13.35 7.02
N VAL A 142 -2.36 12.07 7.37
CA VAL A 142 -2.82 11.51 8.64
C VAL A 142 -2.25 12.29 9.82
N ARG A 143 -0.96 12.63 9.82
CA ARG A 143 -0.37 13.46 10.88
C ARG A 143 -0.99 14.87 10.97
N GLY A 144 -1.43 15.43 9.84
CA GLY A 144 -2.09 16.73 9.78
C GLY A 144 -3.58 16.72 10.12
N MET A 145 -4.19 15.56 10.39
CA MET A 145 -5.60 15.49 10.78
C MET A 145 -5.85 16.17 12.14
N PRO A 146 -7.06 16.75 12.36
CA PRO A 146 -7.38 17.40 13.63
C PRO A 146 -7.17 16.50 14.86
N GLY A 147 -6.39 16.99 15.83
CA GLY A 147 -6.07 16.32 17.09
C GLY A 147 -4.90 15.33 17.01
N ASN A 148 -4.36 15.05 15.82
CA ASN A 148 -3.26 14.09 15.65
C ASN A 148 -1.90 14.65 16.07
N GLU A 149 -1.81 15.94 16.41
CA GLU A 149 -0.66 16.56 17.06
C GLU A 149 -0.40 16.02 18.48
N GLY A 150 -1.42 15.45 19.13
CA GLY A 150 -1.34 14.87 20.46
C GLY A 150 -1.92 13.46 20.53
N CYS A 151 -1.39 12.63 21.42
CA CYS A 151 -1.89 11.28 21.69
C CYS A 151 -3.39 11.31 22.02
N CYS A 152 -4.17 10.43 21.38
CA CYS A 152 -5.63 10.36 21.56
C CYS A 152 -6.04 10.24 23.05
N ASP A 153 -5.24 9.56 23.87
CA ASP A 153 -5.59 9.22 25.25
C ASP A 153 -5.00 10.13 26.31
N CYS A 154 -3.80 10.67 26.08
CA CYS A 154 -3.07 11.44 27.11
C CYS A 154 -2.50 12.77 26.62
N SER A 155 -2.77 13.12 25.37
CA SER A 155 -2.31 14.36 24.73
C SER A 155 -0.79 14.54 24.67
N ALA A 156 0.00 13.48 24.92
CA ALA A 156 1.45 13.52 24.69
C ALA A 156 1.75 13.86 23.22
N PRO A 157 2.70 14.77 22.95
CA PRO A 157 2.93 15.29 21.60
C PRO A 157 3.46 14.22 20.65
N ASP A 158 3.27 14.46 19.34
CA ASP A 158 3.84 13.68 18.23
C ASP A 158 3.60 12.16 18.33
N PRO A 159 2.35 11.69 18.50
CA PRO A 159 2.05 10.28 18.59
C PRO A 159 2.48 9.51 17.33
N SER A 160 3.25 8.45 17.52
CA SER A 160 3.86 7.66 16.43
C SER A 160 3.25 6.27 16.25
N TRP A 161 2.20 5.93 17.00
CA TRP A 161 1.55 4.62 16.93
C TRP A 161 0.13 4.78 16.45
N LEU A 162 -0.28 3.93 15.52
CA LEU A 162 -1.59 3.93 14.90
C LEU A 162 -2.41 2.76 15.43
N SER A 163 -3.64 3.04 15.88
CA SER A 163 -4.67 2.00 16.01
C SER A 163 -5.42 1.90 14.68
N VAL A 164 -5.06 0.92 13.86
CA VAL A 164 -5.52 0.79 12.46
C VAL A 164 -7.05 0.70 12.37
N ASN A 165 -7.67 -0.13 13.20
CA ASN A 165 -9.13 -0.33 13.21
C ASN A 165 -9.94 0.85 13.77
N LEU A 166 -9.29 1.78 14.48
CA LEU A 166 -9.97 2.92 15.14
C LEU A 166 -9.65 4.25 14.45
N GLY A 167 -8.59 4.30 13.63
CA GLY A 167 -8.19 5.53 12.94
C GLY A 167 -7.61 6.61 13.84
N ILE A 168 -6.92 6.24 14.92
CA ILE A 168 -6.35 7.17 15.91
C ILE A 168 -4.84 7.01 16.09
N LEU A 169 -4.17 8.09 16.46
CA LEU A 169 -2.76 8.12 16.82
C LEU A 169 -2.55 8.22 18.34
N ILE A 170 -1.67 7.38 18.86
CA ILE A 170 -1.35 7.28 20.29
C ILE A 170 0.17 7.28 20.52
N CYS A 171 0.58 7.65 21.73
CA CYS A 171 1.99 7.60 22.14
C CYS A 171 2.46 6.16 22.41
N SER A 172 3.77 5.99 22.56
CA SER A 172 4.40 4.68 22.83
C SER A 172 3.95 4.01 24.12
N GLU A 173 3.55 4.78 25.13
CA GLU A 173 3.09 4.24 26.41
C GLU A 173 1.63 3.76 26.34
N CYS A 174 0.73 4.58 25.77
CA CYS A 174 -0.66 4.19 25.56
C CYS A 174 -0.78 3.01 24.59
N SER A 175 0.11 2.94 23.59
CA SER A 175 0.11 1.83 22.63
C SER A 175 0.41 0.47 23.27
N ARG A 176 1.17 0.42 24.38
CA ARG A 176 1.37 -0.81 25.16
C ARG A 176 0.06 -1.30 25.78
N ILE A 177 -0.74 -0.39 26.35
CA ILE A 177 -2.03 -0.72 26.95
C ILE A 177 -3.03 -1.17 25.88
N HIS A 178 -3.04 -0.51 24.72
CA HIS A 178 -3.87 -0.95 23.59
C HIS A 178 -3.54 -2.38 23.12
N ARG A 179 -2.25 -2.76 23.13
CA ARG A 179 -1.85 -4.15 22.83
C ARG A 179 -2.36 -5.13 23.88
N GLU A 180 -2.36 -4.75 25.16
CA GLU A 180 -2.89 -5.58 26.26
C GLU A 180 -4.40 -5.81 26.15
N MET A 181 -5.17 -4.83 25.64
CA MET A 181 -6.61 -4.99 25.42
C MET A 181 -6.94 -6.07 24.39
N GLY A 182 -6.03 -6.34 23.45
CA GLY A 182 -6.15 -7.38 22.44
C GLY A 182 -6.69 -6.89 21.09
N VAL A 183 -6.43 -7.70 20.06
CA VAL A 183 -6.71 -7.34 18.66
C VAL A 183 -8.18 -7.09 18.37
N HIS A 184 -9.09 -7.74 19.09
CA HIS A 184 -10.54 -7.53 18.96
C HIS A 184 -11.01 -6.11 19.35
N LEU A 185 -10.16 -5.32 20.00
CA LEU A 185 -10.43 -3.93 20.37
C LEU A 185 -9.50 -2.94 19.65
N SER A 186 -8.21 -3.26 19.50
CA SER A 186 -7.24 -2.35 18.92
C SER A 186 -6.10 -3.06 18.18
N HIS A 187 -5.84 -2.61 16.95
CA HIS A 187 -4.77 -3.09 16.08
C HIS A 187 -3.61 -2.08 16.02
N ILE A 188 -2.54 -2.31 16.80
CA ILE A 188 -1.46 -1.33 16.96
C ILE A 188 -0.29 -1.55 16.00
N HIS A 189 -0.09 -0.60 15.09
CA HIS A 189 1.02 -0.53 14.14
C HIS A 189 1.90 0.71 14.41
N LEU A 190 3.17 0.65 14.02
CA LEU A 190 4.06 1.81 14.05
C LEU A 190 3.78 2.69 12.83
N LEU A 191 3.65 4.00 13.02
CA LEU A 191 3.46 4.96 11.94
C LEU A 191 4.80 5.24 11.24
N SER A 192 5.26 4.27 10.45
CA SER A 192 6.53 4.30 9.71
C SER A 192 6.38 3.75 8.29
N LEU A 193 7.17 4.27 7.36
CA LEU A 193 7.15 3.88 5.93
C LEU A 193 7.41 2.39 5.70
N ASP A 194 8.26 1.76 6.51
CA ASP A 194 8.67 0.37 6.29
C ASP A 194 7.63 -0.69 6.73
N ARG A 195 6.52 -0.26 7.35
CA ARG A 195 5.59 -1.16 8.06
C ARG A 195 4.11 -0.92 7.81
N LEU A 196 3.78 0.00 6.90
CA LEU A 196 2.39 0.37 6.65
C LEU A 196 2.03 0.22 5.19
N THR A 197 0.77 -0.11 4.95
CA THR A 197 0.17 -0.03 3.62
C THR A 197 -0.88 1.06 3.58
N THR A 198 -1.18 1.58 2.38
CA THR A 198 -2.15 2.68 2.26
C THR A 198 -3.56 2.27 2.73
N SER A 199 -3.91 0.97 2.68
CA SER A 199 -5.15 0.47 3.26
C SER A 199 -5.25 0.68 4.78
N GLU A 200 -4.14 0.70 5.51
CA GLU A 200 -4.12 0.85 6.97
C GLU A 200 -4.32 2.29 7.43
N LEU A 201 -4.18 3.24 6.49
CA LEU A 201 -4.35 4.66 6.74
C LEU A 201 -5.76 5.15 6.43
N LEU A 202 -6.62 4.30 5.85
CA LEU A 202 -7.99 4.67 5.47
C LEU A 202 -8.77 5.27 6.63
N LEU A 203 -8.82 4.59 7.78
CA LEU A 203 -9.56 5.09 8.94
C LEU A 203 -8.87 6.29 9.57
N ALA A 204 -7.54 6.28 9.66
CA ALA A 204 -6.77 7.38 10.25
C ALA A 204 -6.98 8.70 9.49
N ARG A 205 -7.13 8.63 8.16
CA ARG A 205 -7.38 9.78 7.30
C ARG A 205 -8.80 10.33 7.37
N ASN A 206 -9.77 9.52 7.78
CA ASN A 206 -11.19 9.90 7.80
C ASN A 206 -11.75 10.11 9.21
N ILE A 207 -11.02 9.71 10.27
CA ILE A 207 -11.46 9.84 11.66
C ILE A 207 -10.61 10.89 12.40
N GLY A 208 -9.32 10.61 12.63
CA GLY A 208 -8.44 11.47 13.41
C GLY A 208 -8.79 11.52 14.91
N ASN A 209 -7.84 11.96 15.73
CA ASN A 209 -8.00 11.95 17.18
C ASN A 209 -9.11 12.87 17.68
N SER A 210 -9.25 14.07 17.10
CA SER A 210 -10.30 15.02 17.48
C SER A 210 -11.68 14.42 17.21
N GLY A 211 -11.95 14.03 15.96
CA GLY A 211 -13.24 13.45 15.57
C GLY A 211 -13.57 12.17 16.33
N PHE A 212 -12.55 11.36 16.67
CA PHE A 212 -12.74 10.20 17.53
C PHE A 212 -13.16 10.59 18.96
N ASN A 213 -12.46 11.54 19.58
CA ASN A 213 -12.72 11.97 20.96
C ASN A 213 -14.02 12.79 21.08
N ASP A 214 -14.45 13.50 20.03
CA ASP A 214 -15.75 14.17 19.97
C ASP A 214 -16.92 13.21 20.22
N ILE A 215 -16.72 11.92 19.94
CA ILE A 215 -17.68 10.85 20.26
C ILE A 215 -17.25 10.11 21.52
N MET A 216 -16.02 9.61 21.57
CA MET A 216 -15.59 8.64 22.58
C MET A 216 -15.25 9.25 23.94
N GLU A 217 -15.10 10.57 24.01
CA GLU A 217 -14.86 11.35 25.24
C GLU A 217 -15.91 12.45 25.44
N ALA A 218 -17.02 12.44 24.70
CA ALA A 218 -18.05 13.49 24.73
C ALA A 218 -18.66 13.74 26.13
N ASN A 219 -18.73 12.70 26.97
CA ASN A 219 -19.26 12.75 28.33
C ASN A 219 -18.15 12.82 29.40
N LEU A 220 -16.91 13.16 29.01
CA LEU A 220 -15.81 13.37 29.93
C LEU A 220 -15.90 14.78 30.56
N HIS A 221 -16.72 14.91 31.60
CA HIS A 221 -16.95 16.20 32.26
C HIS A 221 -15.79 16.66 33.16
N ASP A 222 -15.01 15.71 33.68
CA ASP A 222 -13.86 15.97 34.54
C ASP A 222 -12.57 15.67 33.76
N PHE A 223 -11.96 16.72 33.22
CA PHE A 223 -10.71 16.62 32.46
C PHE A 223 -9.56 16.07 33.28
N SER A 224 -9.62 16.09 34.63
CA SER A 224 -8.59 15.49 35.47
C SER A 224 -8.55 13.96 35.40
N GLN A 225 -9.63 13.33 34.90
CA GLN A 225 -9.67 11.89 34.64
C GLN A 225 -8.84 11.49 33.41
N LYS A 226 -8.64 12.42 32.46
CA LYS A 226 -7.79 12.14 31.29
C LYS A 226 -6.32 12.13 31.74
N PRO A 227 -5.57 11.06 31.46
CA PRO A 227 -4.16 11.03 31.80
C PRO A 227 -3.41 12.13 31.06
N THR A 228 -2.29 12.56 31.63
CA THR A 228 -1.34 13.47 30.98
C THR A 228 -0.10 12.70 30.56
N VAL A 229 0.83 13.39 29.89
CA VAL A 229 2.16 12.85 29.56
C VAL A 229 2.93 12.37 30.81
N HIS A 230 2.63 12.88 32.01
CA HIS A 230 3.30 12.50 33.26
C HIS A 230 2.51 11.52 34.12
N SER A 231 1.31 11.13 33.71
CA SER A 231 0.52 10.15 34.44
C SER A 231 1.19 8.78 34.43
N ASP A 232 1.12 8.08 35.55
CA ASP A 232 1.64 6.72 35.67
C ASP A 232 0.83 5.72 34.81
N MET A 233 1.38 4.51 34.67
CA MET A 233 0.79 3.46 33.85
C MET A 233 -0.54 2.92 34.40
N VAL A 234 -0.80 3.03 35.70
CA VAL A 234 -2.04 2.55 36.32
C VAL A 234 -3.19 3.51 35.97
N VAL A 235 -2.97 4.82 36.10
CA VAL A 235 -3.93 5.85 35.70
C VAL A 235 -4.24 5.75 34.20
N ARG A 236 -3.19 5.64 33.37
CA ARG A 236 -3.35 5.45 31.92
C ARG A 236 -4.17 4.21 31.59
N LYS A 237 -3.84 3.08 32.22
CA LYS A 237 -4.54 1.81 32.00
C LYS A 237 -6.01 1.91 32.37
N ASN A 238 -6.32 2.44 33.55
CA ASN A 238 -7.70 2.60 34.01
C ASN A 238 -8.52 3.48 33.04
N PHE A 239 -7.97 4.62 32.61
CA PHE A 239 -8.64 5.50 31.67
C PHE A 239 -8.88 4.82 30.31
N ILE A 240 -7.85 4.21 29.72
CA ILE A 240 -7.94 3.56 28.41
C ILE A 240 -8.93 2.39 28.45
N VAL A 241 -8.89 1.55 29.50
CA VAL A 241 -9.86 0.47 29.66
C VAL A 241 -11.30 1.03 29.76
N SER A 242 -11.54 2.04 30.57
CA SER A 242 -12.86 2.68 30.65
C SER A 242 -13.31 3.33 29.33
N LYS A 243 -12.38 3.93 28.58
CA LYS A 243 -12.68 4.57 27.29
C LYS A 243 -13.04 3.55 26.21
N TYR A 244 -12.23 2.50 26.03
CA TYR A 244 -12.36 1.59 24.88
C TYR A 244 -13.17 0.33 25.15
N VAL A 245 -13.07 -0.23 26.36
CA VAL A 245 -13.79 -1.47 26.74
C VAL A 245 -15.19 -1.12 27.24
N GLU A 246 -15.28 -0.22 28.21
CA GLU A 246 -16.54 0.12 28.87
C GLU A 246 -17.34 1.18 28.07
N LYS A 247 -16.70 1.86 27.12
CA LYS A 247 -17.28 3.02 26.39
C LYS A 247 -17.82 4.07 27.37
N LYS A 248 -17.16 4.24 28.52
CA LYS A 248 -17.68 5.00 29.67
C LYS A 248 -17.95 6.47 29.34
N TYR A 249 -17.08 7.07 28.54
CA TYR A 249 -17.12 8.50 28.21
C TYR A 249 -17.78 8.79 26.87
N ALA A 250 -18.22 7.74 26.15
CA ALA A 250 -18.81 7.89 24.84
C ALA A 250 -20.13 8.66 24.89
N LYS A 251 -20.37 9.49 23.87
CA LYS A 251 -21.64 10.14 23.61
C LYS A 251 -22.75 9.10 23.60
N ARG A 252 -23.88 9.41 24.25
CA ARG A 252 -25.07 8.57 24.25
C ARG A 252 -26.17 9.32 23.51
N SER A 253 -26.60 8.76 22.39
CA SER A 253 -27.73 9.24 21.63
C SER A 253 -28.94 8.37 21.98
N PRO A 254 -30.09 8.97 22.34
CA PRO A 254 -31.32 8.20 22.56
C PRO A 254 -31.88 7.57 21.26
N ALA A 255 -31.26 7.80 20.09
CA ALA A 255 -31.86 7.55 18.78
C ALA A 255 -31.07 6.62 17.83
N VAL A 256 -29.96 5.99 18.22
CA VAL A 256 -29.30 5.01 17.31
C VAL A 256 -30.04 3.68 17.34
N GLN A 257 -31.17 3.68 16.66
CA GLN A 257 -31.74 2.46 16.11
C GLN A 257 -31.00 2.17 14.80
N CYS A 258 -30.88 0.89 14.43
CA CYS A 258 -30.30 0.43 13.15
C CYS A 258 -30.88 1.12 11.89
N SER A 259 -31.94 1.91 12.02
CA SER A 259 -32.58 2.70 10.96
C SER A 259 -31.67 3.78 10.35
N ILE A 260 -30.71 4.33 11.10
CA ILE A 260 -29.85 5.43 10.60
C ILE A 260 -28.65 4.90 9.80
N LEU A 261 -28.19 3.67 10.10
CA LEU A 261 -26.97 3.12 9.51
C LEU A 261 -26.99 3.05 7.97
N PRO A 262 -28.10 2.64 7.31
CA PRO A 262 -28.15 2.66 5.84
C PRO A 262 -27.96 4.05 5.25
N GLY A 263 -28.49 5.09 5.91
CA GLY A 263 -28.27 6.49 5.54
C GLY A 263 -26.80 6.88 5.69
N ALA A 264 -26.19 6.55 6.83
CA ALA A 264 -24.77 6.81 7.07
C ALA A 264 -23.86 6.16 6.01
N VAL A 265 -24.14 4.93 5.59
CA VAL A 265 -23.37 4.28 4.52
C VAL A 265 -23.56 4.98 3.17
N LYS A 266 -24.79 5.36 2.84
CA LYS A 266 -25.11 6.08 1.60
C LYS A 266 -24.42 7.44 1.53
N ASP A 267 -24.41 8.16 2.64
CA ASP A 267 -23.86 9.51 2.77
C ASP A 267 -22.35 9.49 3.08
N LYS A 268 -21.77 8.29 3.26
CA LYS A 268 -20.34 8.07 3.61
C LYS A 268 -19.97 8.73 4.94
N ASP A 269 -20.92 8.76 5.87
CA ASP A 269 -20.73 9.30 7.22
C ASP A 269 -20.12 8.26 8.15
N ILE A 270 -18.80 8.31 8.24
CA ILE A 270 -18.01 7.45 9.15
C ILE A 270 -18.29 7.74 10.63
N PHE A 271 -18.71 8.96 10.99
CA PHE A 271 -18.93 9.34 12.38
C PHE A 271 -20.25 8.78 12.92
N SER A 272 -21.28 8.66 12.09
CA SER A 272 -22.49 7.91 12.46
C SER A 272 -22.19 6.42 12.70
N LEU A 273 -21.28 5.81 11.93
CA LEU A 273 -20.82 4.43 12.18
C LEU A 273 -19.98 4.34 13.46
N LEU A 274 -19.12 5.33 13.71
CA LEU A 274 -18.33 5.42 14.94
C LEU A 274 -19.23 5.60 16.17
N GLN A 275 -20.30 6.40 16.07
CA GLN A 275 -21.30 6.57 17.12
C GLN A 275 -22.00 5.24 17.43
N ALA A 276 -22.41 4.49 16.42
CA ALA A 276 -23.02 3.18 16.60
C ALA A 276 -22.05 2.18 17.26
N TYR A 277 -20.78 2.19 16.85
CA TYR A 277 -19.72 1.42 17.52
C TYR A 277 -19.52 1.83 18.98
N ALA A 278 -19.52 3.13 19.28
CA ALA A 278 -19.39 3.66 20.65
C ALA A 278 -20.57 3.26 21.56
N GLU A 279 -21.75 3.05 20.96
CA GLU A 279 -22.95 2.57 21.64
C GLU A 279 -23.06 1.04 21.69
N ASN A 280 -22.06 0.31 21.20
CA ASN A 280 -22.01 -1.16 21.13
C ASN A 280 -23.14 -1.77 20.26
N VAL A 281 -23.60 -1.04 19.24
CA VAL A 281 -24.52 -1.58 18.23
C VAL A 281 -23.84 -2.73 17.49
N ASP A 282 -24.56 -3.83 17.31
CA ASP A 282 -24.05 -4.96 16.54
C ASP A 282 -24.16 -4.67 15.04
N LEU A 283 -23.03 -4.28 14.45
CA LEU A 283 -22.91 -3.97 13.02
C LEU A 283 -23.04 -5.22 12.11
N SER A 284 -23.16 -6.41 12.69
CA SER A 284 -23.36 -7.66 11.94
C SER A 284 -24.82 -8.08 11.82
N GLU A 285 -25.74 -7.37 12.48
CA GLU A 285 -27.18 -7.61 12.37
C GLU A 285 -27.74 -7.19 11.01
N PRO A 286 -28.79 -7.85 10.51
CA PRO A 286 -29.49 -7.44 9.30
C PRO A 286 -30.13 -6.06 9.43
N VAL A 287 -30.06 -5.27 8.36
CA VAL A 287 -30.77 -4.00 8.25
C VAL A 287 -32.24 -4.23 7.94
N LEU A 288 -33.11 -3.34 8.43
CA LEU A 288 -34.55 -3.41 8.17
C LEU A 288 -34.92 -3.09 6.72
N ALA A 289 -34.17 -2.16 6.10
CA ALA A 289 -34.40 -1.70 4.74
C ALA A 289 -33.25 -2.20 3.84
N SER A 290 -33.41 -3.41 3.31
CA SER A 290 -32.50 -4.00 2.32
C SER A 290 -32.65 -3.34 0.95
N LEU A 291 -31.55 -3.23 0.19
CA LEU A 291 -31.52 -2.66 -1.16
C LEU A 291 -31.65 -3.71 -2.26
N GLN A 292 -30.96 -4.85 -2.13
CA GLN A 292 -30.98 -5.91 -3.15
C GLN A 292 -31.76 -7.12 -2.67
N GLU A 293 -31.40 -7.66 -1.49
CA GLU A 293 -31.96 -8.91 -0.96
C GLU A 293 -32.31 -8.76 0.53
N PRO A 294 -33.42 -9.34 1.01
CA PRO A 294 -33.72 -9.36 2.44
C PRO A 294 -32.59 -10.03 3.24
N GLY A 295 -32.37 -9.57 4.47
CA GLY A 295 -31.32 -10.12 5.34
C GLY A 295 -29.93 -9.52 5.10
N GLU A 296 -29.81 -8.50 4.26
CA GLU A 296 -28.59 -7.71 4.12
C GLU A 296 -28.16 -7.10 5.45
N THR A 297 -26.88 -7.21 5.78
CA THR A 297 -26.26 -6.43 6.86
C THR A 297 -25.77 -5.08 6.34
N ILE A 298 -25.35 -4.19 7.25
CA ILE A 298 -24.80 -2.90 6.85
C ILE A 298 -23.54 -3.04 5.98
N LEU A 299 -22.75 -4.10 6.17
CA LEU A 299 -21.59 -4.40 5.35
C LEU A 299 -21.98 -4.82 3.92
N HIS A 300 -23.10 -5.52 3.72
CA HIS A 300 -23.61 -5.81 2.38
C HIS A 300 -23.94 -4.51 1.63
N LEU A 301 -24.66 -3.60 2.30
CA LEU A 301 -25.00 -2.29 1.75
C LEU A 301 -23.74 -1.47 1.42
N ALA A 302 -22.76 -1.44 2.32
CA ALA A 302 -21.51 -0.72 2.11
C ALA A 302 -20.73 -1.26 0.90
N VAL A 303 -20.67 -2.58 0.71
CA VAL A 303 -20.04 -3.18 -0.48
C VAL A 303 -20.81 -2.82 -1.76
N LEU A 304 -22.14 -2.89 -1.73
CA LEU A 304 -22.99 -2.58 -2.89
C LEU A 304 -22.81 -1.12 -3.33
N LEU A 305 -22.83 -0.19 -2.38
CA LEU A 305 -22.71 1.25 -2.62
C LEU A 305 -21.25 1.74 -2.75
N SER A 306 -20.27 0.87 -2.51
CA SER A 306 -18.86 1.26 -2.51
C SER A 306 -18.39 1.82 -3.85
N ASP A 307 -17.61 2.89 -3.75
CA ASP A 307 -16.87 3.54 -4.81
C ASP A 307 -15.45 3.85 -4.32
N GLN A 308 -14.65 4.56 -5.12
CA GLN A 308 -13.26 4.89 -4.75
C GLN A 308 -13.15 5.81 -3.52
N THR A 309 -14.22 6.49 -3.13
CA THR A 309 -14.25 7.48 -2.03
C THR A 309 -14.84 6.93 -0.73
N SER A 310 -15.37 5.71 -0.75
CA SER A 310 -16.11 5.11 0.38
C SER A 310 -15.45 3.84 0.93
N LEU A 311 -14.21 3.54 0.52
CA LEU A 311 -13.48 2.36 1.03
C LEU A 311 -13.28 2.40 2.55
N HIS A 312 -13.16 3.59 3.15
CA HIS A 312 -13.05 3.75 4.60
C HIS A 312 -14.31 3.27 5.34
N ILE A 313 -15.49 3.38 4.74
CA ILE A 313 -16.75 2.87 5.29
C ILE A 313 -16.72 1.33 5.33
N VAL A 314 -16.32 0.70 4.23
CA VAL A 314 -16.16 -0.76 4.16
C VAL A 314 -15.10 -1.23 5.14
N ASP A 315 -13.94 -0.56 5.19
CA ASP A 315 -12.85 -0.91 6.08
C ASP A 315 -13.23 -0.80 7.56
N PHE A 316 -13.97 0.25 7.96
CA PHE A 316 -14.45 0.41 9.32
C PHE A 316 -15.35 -0.74 9.75
N LEU A 317 -16.32 -1.10 8.89
CA LEU A 317 -17.23 -2.21 9.14
C LEU A 317 -16.48 -3.54 9.17
N VAL A 318 -15.54 -3.76 8.25
CA VAL A 318 -14.73 -5.00 8.22
C VAL A 318 -13.88 -5.16 9.48
N GLN A 319 -13.30 -4.08 9.99
CA GLN A 319 -12.41 -4.13 11.15
C GLN A 319 -13.13 -4.09 12.51
N ASN A 320 -14.36 -3.55 12.59
CA ASN A 320 -15.08 -3.37 13.86
C ASN A 320 -16.39 -4.17 13.97
N SER A 321 -16.82 -4.89 12.93
CA SER A 321 -17.94 -5.83 13.05
C SER A 321 -17.54 -7.08 13.82
N ARG A 322 -18.45 -7.60 14.64
CA ARG A 322 -18.23 -8.85 15.39
C ARG A 322 -18.08 -10.07 14.48
N SER A 323 -18.69 -10.02 13.30
CA SER A 323 -18.74 -11.14 12.37
C SER A 323 -18.86 -10.67 10.92
N LEU A 324 -18.14 -11.35 10.03
CA LEU A 324 -18.19 -11.14 8.57
C LEU A 324 -18.90 -12.30 7.84
N VAL A 325 -19.41 -13.28 8.58
CA VAL A 325 -20.11 -14.45 8.04
C VAL A 325 -21.63 -14.35 7.89
N PRO A 326 -22.36 -13.32 8.39
CA PRO A 326 -23.80 -13.23 8.16
C PRO A 326 -24.14 -13.31 6.66
N GLN A 327 -25.23 -14.01 6.36
CA GLN A 327 -25.72 -14.25 5.02
C GLN A 327 -27.08 -13.58 4.82
N THR A 328 -27.34 -13.09 3.61
CA THR A 328 -28.68 -12.67 3.19
C THR A 328 -29.65 -13.86 3.20
N MET A 329 -30.93 -13.60 2.97
CA MET A 329 -31.91 -14.67 2.79
C MET A 329 -31.57 -15.60 1.62
N GLU A 330 -30.78 -15.17 0.62
CA GLU A 330 -30.29 -16.05 -0.45
C GLU A 330 -28.97 -16.77 -0.13
N GLY A 331 -28.46 -16.60 1.09
CA GLY A 331 -27.20 -17.20 1.51
C GLY A 331 -25.97 -16.40 1.05
N ASN A 332 -26.13 -15.19 0.50
CA ASN A 332 -24.99 -14.42 0.04
C ASN A 332 -24.29 -13.74 1.23
N THR A 333 -22.97 -13.89 1.32
CA THR A 333 -22.13 -13.12 2.27
C THR A 333 -21.67 -11.81 1.63
N PRO A 334 -21.08 -10.86 2.38
CA PRO A 334 -20.53 -9.65 1.78
C PRO A 334 -19.44 -9.93 0.74
N LEU A 335 -18.73 -11.07 0.85
CA LEU A 335 -17.73 -11.49 -0.13
C LEU A 335 -18.38 -11.96 -1.45
N HIS A 336 -19.56 -12.59 -1.40
CA HIS A 336 -20.36 -12.89 -2.60
C HIS A 336 -20.76 -11.59 -3.30
N TYR A 337 -21.21 -10.57 -2.54
CA TYR A 337 -21.55 -9.25 -3.08
C TYR A 337 -20.35 -8.59 -3.75
N CYS A 338 -19.16 -8.64 -3.13
CA CYS A 338 -17.94 -8.11 -3.74
C CYS A 338 -17.66 -8.75 -5.11
N CYS A 339 -17.88 -10.06 -5.22
CA CYS A 339 -17.64 -10.81 -6.44
C CYS A 339 -18.74 -10.59 -7.49
N SER A 340 -20.00 -10.46 -7.07
CA SER A 340 -21.12 -10.18 -7.98
C SER A 340 -21.06 -8.76 -8.55
N GLN A 341 -20.61 -7.79 -7.76
CA GLN A 341 -20.57 -6.35 -8.11
C GLN A 341 -19.21 -5.89 -8.65
N ASN A 342 -18.29 -6.81 -8.92
CA ASN A 342 -16.91 -6.53 -9.38
C ASN A 342 -16.16 -5.50 -8.51
N LYS A 343 -16.08 -5.75 -7.19
CA LYS A 343 -15.45 -4.86 -6.20
C LYS A 343 -14.13 -5.46 -5.67
N PRO A 344 -13.04 -5.52 -6.47
CA PRO A 344 -11.79 -6.17 -6.05
C PRO A 344 -11.11 -5.48 -4.86
N LYS A 345 -11.29 -4.17 -4.68
CA LYS A 345 -10.76 -3.44 -3.51
C LYS A 345 -11.44 -3.90 -2.22
N CYS A 346 -12.77 -4.10 -2.25
CA CYS A 346 -13.53 -4.65 -1.13
C CYS A 346 -13.14 -6.12 -0.86
N VAL A 347 -12.93 -6.94 -1.90
CA VAL A 347 -12.39 -8.31 -1.74
C VAL A 347 -11.07 -8.28 -0.96
N ARG A 348 -10.14 -7.37 -1.30
CA ARG A 348 -8.86 -7.24 -0.58
C ARG A 348 -9.06 -6.91 0.90
N LEU A 349 -9.92 -5.95 1.24
CA LEU A 349 -10.20 -5.59 2.63
C LEU A 349 -10.78 -6.78 3.42
N LEU A 350 -11.78 -7.48 2.87
CA LEU A 350 -12.36 -8.66 3.50
C LEU A 350 -11.35 -9.80 3.67
N LEU A 351 -10.51 -10.08 2.68
CA LEU A 351 -9.46 -11.09 2.78
C LEU A 351 -8.39 -10.72 3.81
N LYS A 352 -8.04 -9.43 3.92
CA LYS A 352 -7.13 -8.92 4.97
C LYS A 352 -7.67 -9.23 6.36
N ALA A 353 -8.98 -9.07 6.56
CA ALA A 353 -9.69 -9.42 7.78
C ALA A 353 -10.00 -10.91 7.92
N LYS A 354 -9.44 -11.76 7.05
CA LYS A 354 -9.61 -13.23 7.06
C LYS A 354 -11.07 -13.67 6.94
N ALA A 355 -11.86 -12.96 6.13
CA ALA A 355 -13.22 -13.38 5.80
C ALA A 355 -13.23 -14.81 5.24
N ASN A 356 -14.22 -15.61 5.64
CA ASN A 356 -14.31 -17.00 5.21
C ASN A 356 -14.74 -17.10 3.74
N ILE A 357 -13.85 -17.66 2.91
CA ILE A 357 -14.04 -17.81 1.47
C ILE A 357 -14.79 -19.09 1.05
N THR A 358 -15.04 -20.01 2.00
CA THR A 358 -15.62 -21.33 1.71
C THR A 358 -17.13 -21.39 1.90
N ILE A 359 -17.75 -20.33 2.44
CA ILE A 359 -19.19 -20.26 2.64
C ILE A 359 -19.90 -20.27 1.29
N THR A 360 -20.93 -21.08 1.16
CA THR A 360 -21.77 -21.18 -0.04
C THR A 360 -23.12 -20.51 0.17
N ASN A 361 -23.64 -19.88 -0.88
CA ASN A 361 -25.02 -19.39 -0.91
C ASN A 361 -26.05 -20.53 -1.12
N LYS A 362 -27.34 -20.21 -1.20
CA LYS A 362 -28.41 -21.22 -1.42
C LYS A 362 -28.30 -21.95 -2.76
N ALA A 363 -27.64 -21.36 -3.76
CA ALA A 363 -27.35 -22.02 -5.03
C ALA A 363 -26.14 -22.97 -4.94
N GLY A 364 -25.50 -23.10 -3.77
CA GLY A 364 -24.30 -23.91 -3.57
C GLY A 364 -23.03 -23.25 -4.13
N GLU A 365 -23.08 -21.96 -4.46
CA GLU A 365 -21.96 -21.22 -5.04
C GLU A 365 -21.12 -20.59 -3.92
N THR A 366 -19.80 -20.74 -3.97
CA THR A 366 -18.88 -19.92 -3.18
C THR A 366 -18.69 -18.54 -3.81
N ALA A 367 -18.09 -17.59 -3.09
CA ALA A 367 -17.73 -16.30 -3.67
C ALA A 367 -16.84 -16.41 -4.92
N LEU A 368 -15.97 -17.43 -4.99
CA LEU A 368 -15.14 -17.71 -6.16
C LEU A 368 -15.97 -18.18 -7.35
N ASP A 369 -16.98 -19.02 -7.10
CA ASP A 369 -17.88 -19.50 -8.15
C ASP A 369 -18.71 -18.34 -8.72
N VAL A 370 -19.19 -17.44 -7.86
CA VAL A 370 -19.85 -16.19 -8.29
C VAL A 370 -18.91 -15.34 -9.13
N ALA A 371 -17.65 -15.15 -8.72
CA ALA A 371 -16.67 -14.38 -9.50
C ALA A 371 -16.44 -14.97 -10.90
N ARG A 372 -16.37 -16.30 -11.01
CA ARG A 372 -16.22 -17.01 -12.30
C ARG A 372 -17.45 -16.88 -13.18
N LYS A 373 -18.63 -17.11 -12.60
CA LYS A 373 -19.92 -17.01 -13.29
C LYS A 373 -20.14 -15.62 -13.88
N MET A 374 -19.80 -14.59 -13.11
CA MET A 374 -19.89 -13.18 -13.52
C MET A 374 -18.71 -12.72 -14.39
N ARG A 375 -17.69 -13.57 -14.60
CA ARG A 375 -16.46 -13.28 -15.37
C ARG A 375 -15.69 -12.07 -14.85
N HIS A 376 -15.47 -12.02 -13.53
CA HIS A 376 -14.70 -10.96 -12.86
C HIS A 376 -13.28 -11.44 -12.50
N PRO A 377 -12.29 -11.33 -13.42
CA PRO A 377 -11.00 -12.00 -13.31
C PRO A 377 -10.14 -11.50 -12.15
N LEU A 378 -10.27 -10.22 -11.77
CA LEU A 378 -9.52 -9.67 -10.63
C LEU A 378 -10.02 -10.24 -9.31
N CYS A 379 -11.33 -10.37 -9.12
CA CYS A 379 -11.91 -10.99 -7.94
C CYS A 379 -11.55 -12.48 -7.87
N GLU A 380 -11.66 -13.19 -8.99
CA GLU A 380 -11.22 -14.59 -9.10
C GLU A 380 -9.75 -14.76 -8.72
N LYS A 381 -8.85 -13.94 -9.27
CA LYS A 381 -7.41 -14.00 -8.96
C LYS A 381 -7.15 -13.81 -7.47
N LEU A 382 -7.79 -12.83 -6.83
CA LEU A 382 -7.60 -12.54 -5.41
C LEU A 382 -8.07 -13.71 -4.53
N LEU A 383 -9.23 -14.30 -4.86
CA LEU A 383 -9.76 -15.45 -4.14
C LEU A 383 -8.91 -16.72 -4.34
N LEU A 384 -8.39 -16.95 -5.54
CA LEU A 384 -7.45 -18.04 -5.81
C LEU A 384 -6.14 -17.88 -5.03
N GLN A 385 -5.62 -16.65 -4.94
CA GLN A 385 -4.46 -16.35 -4.10
C GLN A 385 -4.75 -16.61 -2.62
N ALA A 386 -5.95 -16.28 -2.14
CA ALA A 386 -6.35 -16.59 -0.77
C ALA A 386 -6.46 -18.10 -0.53
N GLN A 387 -7.06 -18.86 -1.46
CA GLN A 387 -7.16 -20.32 -1.37
C GLN A 387 -5.79 -21.01 -1.35
N SER A 388 -4.84 -20.51 -2.13
CA SER A 388 -3.48 -21.07 -2.19
C SER A 388 -2.55 -20.56 -1.09
N ASN A 389 -3.06 -19.77 -0.13
CA ASN A 389 -2.27 -19.07 0.90
C ASN A 389 -1.14 -18.19 0.33
N GLN A 390 -1.32 -17.66 -0.89
CA GLN A 390 -0.40 -16.74 -1.58
C GLN A 390 -0.93 -15.31 -1.59
N PHE A 391 -2.00 -15.02 -0.84
CA PHE A 391 -2.54 -13.68 -0.72
C PHE A 391 -1.56 -12.78 0.02
N ASN A 392 -1.13 -11.69 -0.62
CA ASN A 392 -0.32 -10.68 0.02
C ASN A 392 -1.24 -9.73 0.83
N PRO A 393 -1.13 -9.69 2.17
CA PRO A 393 -1.90 -8.77 2.99
C PRO A 393 -1.45 -7.31 2.86
N ASP A 394 -0.28 -7.04 2.26
CA ASP A 394 0.21 -5.70 1.98
C ASP A 394 -0.60 -5.07 0.84
N ILE A 395 -1.73 -4.48 1.24
CA ILE A 395 -2.71 -3.92 0.33
C ILE A 395 -2.51 -2.42 0.22
N HIS A 396 -1.99 -2.01 -0.92
CA HIS A 396 -2.09 -0.62 -1.36
C HIS A 396 -3.41 -0.44 -2.11
N VAL A 397 -4.23 0.49 -1.63
CA VAL A 397 -5.45 0.93 -2.31
C VAL A 397 -5.19 2.33 -2.87
N GLU A 398 -5.43 2.49 -4.16
CA GLU A 398 -5.67 3.82 -4.73
C GLU A 398 -6.97 4.35 -4.11
N TYR A 399 -6.83 5.35 -3.27
CA TYR A 399 -7.91 6.02 -2.57
C TYR A 399 -7.78 7.51 -2.85
N LYS A 400 -8.91 8.23 -2.95
CA LYS A 400 -8.85 9.70 -3.14
C LYS A 400 -8.46 10.32 -1.79
N TRP A 401 -7.16 10.41 -1.52
CA TRP A 401 -6.60 11.03 -0.32
C TRP A 401 -6.93 12.53 -0.24
N TRP A 402 -7.25 13.15 -1.39
CA TRP A 402 -7.62 14.56 -1.53
C TRP A 402 -9.14 14.76 -1.71
N LEU A 403 -9.77 15.44 -0.76
CA LEU A 403 -11.01 16.17 -1.00
C LEU A 403 -10.71 17.67 -0.80
N GLY A 404 -10.26 18.33 -1.87
CA GLY A 404 -10.21 19.79 -1.98
C GLY A 404 -8.82 20.41 -2.12
N GLN A 405 -8.38 20.61 -3.36
CA GLN A 405 -7.76 21.88 -3.80
C GLN A 405 -7.74 22.11 -5.33
N ASP A 406 -8.51 21.35 -6.12
CA ASP A 406 -8.53 21.50 -7.59
C ASP A 406 -9.82 22.14 -8.16
N ASP A 407 -10.74 22.63 -7.32
CA ASP A 407 -11.95 23.35 -7.77
C ASP A 407 -12.06 24.79 -7.22
N ILE A 408 -10.96 25.39 -6.76
CA ILE A 408 -10.91 26.83 -6.38
C ILE A 408 -9.92 27.59 -7.28
N PHE A 409 -9.93 27.26 -8.57
CA PHE A 409 -9.66 28.26 -9.59
C PHE A 409 -11.03 28.68 -10.12
N GLU A 410 -11.76 29.47 -9.32
CA GLU A 410 -12.63 30.47 -9.93
C GLU A 410 -11.70 31.26 -10.86
N SER A 411 -11.90 31.12 -12.16
CA SER A 411 -11.22 31.95 -13.13
C SER A 411 -11.55 33.40 -12.77
N ASP A 412 -10.54 34.16 -12.38
CA ASP A 412 -10.56 35.63 -12.18
C ASP A 412 -10.92 36.40 -13.48
N GLU A 413 -11.62 35.79 -14.44
CA GLU A 413 -12.02 36.40 -15.72
C GLU A 413 -13.48 36.90 -15.74
N ASP A 414 -14.30 36.67 -14.70
CA ASP A 414 -15.71 37.09 -14.68
C ASP A 414 -16.04 38.23 -13.67
N LEU A 415 -15.04 38.86 -13.04
CA LEU A 415 -15.27 39.95 -12.08
C LEU A 415 -15.21 41.37 -12.67
N ASP A 416 -14.88 41.54 -13.95
CA ASP A 416 -14.80 42.86 -14.59
C ASP A 416 -16.05 43.30 -15.38
N GLU A 417 -17.08 42.46 -15.52
CA GLU A 417 -18.30 42.81 -16.27
C GLU A 417 -19.49 43.31 -15.40
N LYS A 418 -19.30 43.48 -14.09
CA LYS A 418 -20.34 44.01 -13.18
C LYS A 418 -20.06 45.38 -12.55
N VAL A 419 -19.10 46.12 -13.09
CA VAL A 419 -18.89 47.55 -12.75
C VAL A 419 -19.28 48.49 -13.90
N ARG A 420 -19.87 47.97 -14.99
CA ARG A 420 -20.43 48.81 -16.07
C ARG A 420 -21.76 48.26 -16.61
N SER A 421 -22.83 48.39 -15.83
CA SER A 421 -24.19 48.58 -16.38
C SER A 421 -25.04 49.37 -15.40
#